data_AF-A0A1T4XUN5-F1
#
_entry.id   AF-A0A1T4XUN5-F1
#
_cell.length_a   1.000
_cell.length_b   1.000
_cell.length_c   1.000
_cell.angle_alpha   90.00
_cell.angle_beta   90.00
_cell.angle_gamma   90.00
#
_symmetry.space_group_name_H-M   'P 1'
#
loop_
_entity.id
_entity.type
_entity.pdbx_description
1 polymer ?
#
loop_
_entity_poly.entity_id
_entity_poly.type
_entity_poly.pdbx_seq_one_letter_code
_entity_poly.pdbx_strand_id
1 'polypeptide(L)' 'MLLYNTPKGAKPSAILYSIAETAKANDLNVEKYLTYLMDVLCNLDKKDTSVLLKYMPWSKELPEELKLENKNIHT' A
#
# COMPACT_ATOMS: atom_id res chain seq x y z
N MET A 1 21.81 -11.11 -2.29
CA MET A 1 20.88 -11.96 -1.52
C MET A 1 19.71 -12.29 -2.43
N LEU A 2 19.74 -13.50 -3.00
CA LEU A 2 18.78 -14.02 -3.98
C LEU A 2 17.77 -14.88 -3.24
N LEU A 3 16.61 -14.33 -2.88
CA LEU A 3 15.51 -15.15 -2.34
C LEU A 3 14.41 -15.23 -3.42
N TYR A 4 14.74 -15.92 -4.51
CA TYR A 4 13.86 -16.16 -5.67
C TYR A 4 13.68 -17.68 -5.92
N ASN A 5 13.64 -18.50 -4.86
CA ASN A 5 13.57 -19.95 -5.03
C ASN A 5 12.53 -20.64 -4.13
N THR A 6 11.25 -20.34 -4.34
CA THR A 6 10.17 -21.30 -4.01
C THR A 6 8.92 -21.05 -4.87
N PRO A 7 8.51 -21.99 -5.73
CA PRO A 7 7.50 -21.74 -6.78
C PRO A 7 6.03 -21.62 -6.31
N LYS A 8 5.74 -21.74 -5.01
CA LYS A 8 4.36 -21.63 -4.48
C LYS A 8 4.14 -20.69 -3.28
N GLY A 9 5.19 -20.02 -2.78
CA GLY A 9 5.10 -19.23 -1.53
C GLY A 9 5.82 -17.88 -1.51
N ALA A 10 6.68 -17.55 -2.47
CA ALA A 10 7.46 -16.30 -2.49
C ALA A 10 6.79 -15.13 -3.23
N LYS A 11 5.68 -15.39 -3.94
CA LYS A 11 4.96 -14.37 -4.73
C LYS A 11 4.22 -13.31 -3.88
N PRO A 12 3.57 -13.64 -2.75
CA PRO A 12 2.86 -12.63 -1.96
C PRO A 12 3.81 -11.59 -1.37
N SER A 13 4.99 -12.03 -0.91
CA SER A 13 5.96 -11.18 -0.22
C SER A 13 6.60 -10.16 -1.16
N ALA A 14 6.90 -10.54 -2.41
CA ALA A 14 7.48 -9.62 -3.38
C ALA A 14 6.49 -8.52 -3.79
N ILE A 15 5.20 -8.88 -3.99
CA ILE A 15 4.15 -7.91 -4.29
C ILE A 15 3.94 -6.97 -3.11
N LEU A 16 3.87 -7.50 -1.90
CA LEU A 16 3.76 -6.71 -0.67
C LEU A 16 4.94 -5.75 -0.52
N TYR A 17 6.17 -6.21 -0.79
CA TYR A 17 7.37 -5.39 -0.73
C TYR A 17 7.33 -4.27 -1.77
N SER A 18 6.93 -4.55 -3.00
CA SER A 18 6.76 -3.50 -4.03
C SER A 18 5.68 -2.48 -3.67
N ILE A 19 4.56 -2.90 -3.08
CA ILE A 19 3.51 -1.98 -2.58
C ILE A 19 4.04 -1.13 -1.43
N ALA A 20 4.79 -1.74 -0.50
CA ALA A 20 5.43 -1.05 0.61
C ALA A 20 6.44 0.00 0.14
N GLU A 21 7.30 -0.36 -0.83
CA GLU A 21 8.24 0.58 -1.44
C GLU A 21 7.51 1.71 -2.16
N THR A 22 6.44 1.40 -2.90
CA THR A 22 5.62 2.40 -3.59
C THR A 22 4.96 3.36 -2.59
N ALA A 23 4.40 2.84 -1.49
CA ALA A 23 3.79 3.65 -0.44
C ALA A 23 4.84 4.56 0.24
N LYS A 24 6.02 4.00 0.55
CA LYS A 24 7.15 4.75 1.12
C LYS A 24 7.66 5.85 0.18
N ALA A 25 7.70 5.59 -1.13
CA ALA A 25 8.08 6.57 -2.14
C ALA A 25 7.05 7.71 -2.33
N ASN A 26 5.83 7.54 -1.81
CA ASN A 26 4.76 8.54 -1.82
C ASN A 26 4.51 9.15 -0.42
N ASP A 27 5.45 9.02 0.51
CA ASP A 27 5.33 9.52 1.90
C ASP A 27 4.09 8.99 2.64
N LEU A 28 3.69 7.75 2.34
CA LEU A 28 2.58 7.06 3.01
C LEU A 28 3.12 6.09 4.07
N ASN A 29 2.34 5.92 5.14
CA ASN A 29 2.57 4.87 6.11
C ASN A 29 2.18 3.52 5.49
N VAL A 30 3.19 2.67 5.27
CA VAL A 30 3.05 1.36 4.64
C VAL A 30 1.99 0.48 5.31
N GLU A 31 1.98 0.41 6.63
CA GLU A 31 1.07 -0.48 7.38
C GLU A 31 -0.38 0.00 7.29
N LYS A 32 -0.61 1.31 7.50
CA LYS A 32 -1.93 1.92 7.37
C LYS A 32 -2.45 1.83 5.94
N TYR A 33 -1.59 2.16 4.97
CA TYR A 33 -1.93 2.15 3.54
C TYR A 33 -2.26 0.73 3.05
N LEU A 34 -1.49 -0.28 3.47
CA LEU A 34 -1.78 -1.67 3.09
C LEU A 34 -3.13 -2.12 3.64
N THR A 35 -3.41 -1.84 4.91
CA THR A 35 -4.69 -2.19 5.55
C THR A 35 -5.86 -1.54 4.83
N TYR A 36 -5.75 -0.24 4.54
CA TYR A 36 -6.73 0.51 3.77
C TYR A 36 -6.93 -0.06 2.37
N LEU A 37 -5.85 -0.35 1.66
CA LEU A 37 -5.91 -0.91 0.32
C LEU A 37 -6.60 -2.28 0.32
N MET A 38 -6.34 -3.15 1.30
CA MET A 38 -7.02 -4.44 1.40
C MET A 38 -8.52 -4.27 1.70
N ASP A 39 -8.89 -3.34 2.57
CA ASP A 39 -10.29 -3.02 2.88
C ASP A 39 -11.04 -2.51 1.65
N VAL A 40 -10.46 -1.53 0.96
CA VAL A 40 -10.98 -0.98 -0.29
C VAL A 40 -11.11 -2.07 -1.35
N LEU A 41 -10.11 -2.94 -1.53
CA LEU A 41 -10.16 -4.04 -2.49
C LEU A 41 -11.20 -5.10 -2.15
N CYS A 42 -11.42 -5.38 -0.86
CA CYS A 42 -12.47 -6.30 -0.42
C CYS A 42 -13.88 -5.70 -0.60
N ASN A 43 -14.00 -4.39 -0.46
CA ASN A 43 -15.26 -3.66 -0.59
C ASN A 43 -15.55 -3.19 -2.03
N LEU A 44 -14.56 -3.22 -2.92
CA LEU A 44 -14.74 -2.85 -4.33
C LEU A 44 -15.56 -3.91 -5.08
N ASP A 45 -16.64 -3.47 -5.73
CA ASP A 45 -17.27 -4.29 -6.76
C ASP A 45 -16.33 -4.36 -7.98
N LYS A 46 -16.13 -5.55 -8.54
CA LYS A 46 -15.16 -5.82 -9.62
C LYS A 46 -15.43 -5.02 -10.91
N LYS A 47 -16.54 -4.29 -10.99
CA LYS A 47 -16.91 -3.42 -12.12
C LYS A 47 -16.23 -2.06 -12.10
N ASP A 48 -15.81 -1.54 -10.95
CA ASP A 48 -15.36 -0.15 -10.82
C ASP A 48 -13.86 -0.03 -10.57
N THR A 49 -13.04 -0.54 -11.49
CA THR A 49 -11.58 -0.33 -11.46
C THR A 49 -11.18 1.14 -11.59
N SER A 50 -12.05 2.01 -12.13
CA SER A 50 -11.82 3.45 -12.18
C SER A 50 -11.78 4.11 -10.80
N VAL A 51 -12.54 3.61 -9.82
CA VAL A 51 -12.48 4.15 -8.46
C VAL A 51 -11.22 3.68 -7.73
N LEU A 52 -10.68 2.51 -8.10
CA LEU A 52 -9.43 1.99 -7.52
C LEU A 52 -8.26 2.95 -7.73
N LEU A 53 -8.20 3.64 -8.88
CA LEU A 53 -7.20 4.66 -9.18
C LEU A 53 -7.18 5.81 -8.15
N LYS A 54 -8.32 6.11 -7.52
CA LYS A 54 -8.43 7.15 -6.49
C LYS A 54 -7.88 6.71 -5.13
N TYR A 55 -7.67 5.41 -4.95
CA TYR A 55 -7.14 4.82 -3.72
C TYR A 55 -5.68 4.37 -3.87
N MET A 56 -5.08 4.60 -5.04
CA MET A 56 -3.68 4.33 -5.33
C MET A 56 -2.74 5.29 -4.59
N PRO A 57 -1.48 4.90 -4.34
CA PRO A 57 -0.59 5.64 -3.44
C PRO A 57 -0.18 7.03 -3.98
N TRP A 58 -0.36 7.26 -5.29
CA TRP A 58 -0.16 8.56 -5.94
C TRP A 58 -1.44 9.41 -6.02
N SER A 59 -2.57 8.93 -5.50
CA SER A 59 -3.84 9.65 -5.56
C SER A 59 -3.84 10.82 -4.57
N LYS A 60 -4.25 11.99 -5.07
CA LYS A 60 -4.37 13.20 -4.24
C LYS A 60 -5.59 13.19 -3.32
N GLU A 61 -6.50 12.22 -3.50
CA GLU A 61 -7.72 12.06 -2.69
C GLU A 61 -7.51 11.18 -1.44
N LEU A 62 -6.27 10.73 -1.18
CA LEU A 62 -5.95 9.90 0.00
C LEU A 62 -6.09 10.69 1.31
N PRO A 63 -6.78 10.13 2.32
CA PRO A 63 -6.91 10.78 3.62
C PRO A 63 -5.54 10.95 4.31
N GLU A 64 -5.36 12.09 4.99
CA GLU A 64 -4.08 12.46 5.61
C GLU A 64 -3.62 11.49 6.70
N GLU A 65 -4.54 10.73 7.28
CA GLU A 65 -4.24 9.68 8.26
C GLU A 65 -3.32 8.57 7.72
N LEU A 66 -3.33 8.35 6.40
CA LEU A 66 -2.52 7.35 5.71
C LEU A 66 -1.12 7.88 5.38
N LYS A 67 -0.92 9.20 5.44
CA LYS A 67 0.39 9.81 5.25
C LYS A 67 1.29 9.46 6.42
N LEU A 68 2.58 9.42 6.13
CA LEU A 68 3.59 9.19 7.14
C LEU A 68 3.58 10.38 8.10
N GLU A 69 2.82 10.27 9.19
CA GLU A 69 2.91 11.19 10.31
C GLU A 69 4.32 11.06 10.87
N ASN A 70 5.20 11.97 10.49
CA ASN A 70 6.44 12.20 11.21
C ASN A 70 6.04 12.76 12.58
N LYS A 71 5.65 11.87 13.51
CA LYS A 71 5.83 12.12 14.93
C LYS A 71 7.32 12.26 15.13
N ASN A 72 7.81 13.47 14.86
CA ASN A 72 8.95 14.03 15.55
C ASN A 72 8.61 13.87 17.02
N ILE A 73 9.15 12.81 17.60
CA ILE A 73 9.43 12.67 19.03
C ILE A 73 10.25 13.90 19.41
N HIS A 74 9.53 14.99 19.69
CA HIS A 74 10.09 16.14 20.36
C HIS A 74 9.99 15.79 21.85
N THR A 75 11.09 15.28 22.37
CA THR A 75 11.42 15.26 23.80
C THR A 75 12.74 15.98 23.96
#